data_AF-A0A358AT70-F1
#
_entry.id   AF-A0A358AT70-F1
#
_cell.length_a   1.000
_cell.length_b   1.000
_cell.length_c   1.000
_cell.angle_alpha   90.00
_cell.angle_beta   90.00
_cell.angle_gamma   90.00
#
_symmetry.space_group_name_H-M   'P 1'
#
loop_
_entity.id
_entity.type
_entity.pdbx_description
1 polymer ?
#
loop_
_entity_poly.entity_id
_entity_poly.type
_entity_poly.pdbx_seq_one_letter_code
_entity_poly.pdbx_strand_id
1 'polypeptide(L)'
;KLPNVLMPGGQLFNVKITPSAVDTDKGLNNWISLVKGAFEKKAMQLQFNIVSGETLKKAKSQPRQYTDLIVRVAGYSGYFVDLCPDVQDDIIARTEHAL
;
A
#
# COMPACT_ATOMS: atom_id res chain seq x y z
N LYS A 1 12.01 2.99 18.54
CA LYS A 1 11.56 3.78 17.36
C LYS A 1 12.81 4.12 16.54
N LEU A 2 12.69 4.22 15.23
CA LEU A 2 13.83 4.52 14.36
C LEU A 2 14.23 6.01 14.48
N PRO A 3 15.52 6.37 14.38
CA PRO A 3 16.00 7.74 14.52
C PRO A 3 15.81 8.56 13.22
N ASN A 4 14.57 8.74 12.77
CA ASN A 4 14.19 9.27 11.44
C ASN A 4 14.96 10.52 10.99
N VAL A 5 15.24 11.44 11.91
CA VAL A 5 15.99 12.69 11.64
C VAL A 5 17.43 12.43 11.18
N LEU A 6 18.01 11.30 11.55
CA LEU A 6 19.39 10.90 11.20
C LEU A 6 19.47 10.06 9.91
N MET A 7 18.34 9.81 9.23
CA MET A 7 18.29 8.99 8.01
C MET A 7 17.85 9.82 6.80
N PRO A 8 18.75 10.63 6.22
CA PRO A 8 18.41 11.57 5.15
C PRO A 8 17.98 10.89 3.85
N GLY A 9 18.31 9.61 3.65
CA GLY A 9 17.85 8.80 2.51
C GLY A 9 16.36 8.48 2.52
N GLY A 10 15.65 8.81 3.61
CA GLY A 10 14.22 8.58 3.74
C GLY A 10 13.91 7.19 4.29
N GLN A 11 12.85 7.13 5.08
CA GLN A 11 12.24 5.88 5.49
C GLN A 11 10.92 5.69 4.77
N LEU A 12 10.90 4.70 3.90
CA LEU A 12 9.73 4.36 3.11
C LEU A 12 8.86 3.37 3.87
N PHE A 13 7.57 3.70 4.03
CA PHE A 13 6.63 2.84 4.73
C PHE A 13 5.44 2.50 3.84
N ASN A 14 5.39 1.23 3.42
CA ASN A 14 4.29 0.64 2.65
C ASN A 14 3.18 0.18 3.60
N VAL A 15 1.96 0.62 3.34
CA VAL A 15 0.76 0.14 4.04
C VAL A 15 -0.24 -0.36 2.98
N LYS A 16 -0.84 -1.53 3.20
CA LYS A 16 -1.94 -2.03 2.37
C LYS A 16 -3.22 -2.02 3.19
N ILE A 17 -4.25 -1.35 2.67
CA ILE A 17 -5.57 -1.29 3.28
C ILE A 17 -6.63 -1.79 2.29
N THR A 18 -7.72 -2.33 2.80
CA THR A 18 -8.85 -2.73 1.95
C THR A 18 -9.57 -1.50 1.40
N PRO A 19 -10.22 -1.58 0.23
CA PRO A 19 -11.11 -0.53 -0.24
C PRO A 19 -12.22 -0.19 0.78
N SER A 20 -12.74 -1.21 1.47
CA SER A 20 -13.74 -1.04 2.53
C SER A 20 -13.24 -0.29 3.76
N ALA A 21 -11.92 -0.13 3.95
CA ALA A 21 -11.38 0.65 5.06
C ALA A 21 -11.61 2.16 4.89
N VAL A 22 -11.93 2.62 3.68
CA VAL A 22 -12.07 4.04 3.32
C VAL A 22 -13.34 4.34 2.52
N ASP A 23 -14.29 3.41 2.47
CA ASP A 23 -15.54 3.54 1.70
C ASP A 23 -16.67 4.30 2.42
N THR A 24 -16.46 4.64 3.69
CA THR A 24 -17.37 5.47 4.51
C THR A 24 -16.68 6.74 4.98
N ASP A 25 -17.47 7.78 5.28
CA ASP A 25 -16.94 9.02 5.88
C ASP A 25 -16.15 8.74 7.18
N LYS A 26 -16.61 7.77 7.97
CA LYS A 26 -15.90 7.35 9.19
C LYS A 26 -14.55 6.71 8.86
N GLY A 27 -14.52 5.74 7.93
CA GLY A 27 -13.28 5.08 7.49
C GLY A 27 -12.28 6.08 6.88
N LEU A 28 -12.77 6.99 6.05
CA LEU A 28 -11.96 8.06 5.48
C LEU A 28 -11.37 8.99 6.57
N ASN A 29 -12.18 9.39 7.56
CA ASN A 29 -11.72 10.20 8.69
C ASN A 29 -10.70 9.46 9.58
N ASN A 30 -10.88 8.15 9.78
CA ASN A 30 -9.89 7.30 10.46
C ASN A 30 -8.56 7.28 9.69
N TRP A 31 -8.61 7.10 8.37
CA TRP A 31 -7.41 7.10 7.52
C TRP A 31 -6.70 8.46 7.54
N ILE A 32 -7.43 9.57 7.45
CA ILE A 32 -6.87 10.93 7.60
C ILE A 32 -6.18 11.08 8.96
N SER A 33 -6.80 10.60 10.03
CA SER A 33 -6.24 10.68 11.38
C SER A 33 -4.96 9.84 11.53
N LEU A 34 -4.91 8.67 10.90
CA LEU A 34 -3.71 7.83 10.82
C LEU A 34 -2.56 8.57 10.13
N VAL A 35 -2.82 9.18 8.98
CA VAL A 35 -1.81 9.94 8.23
C VAL A 35 -1.28 11.11 9.07
N LYS A 36 -2.18 11.92 9.66
CA LYS A 36 -1.79 13.04 10.53
C LYS A 36 -0.96 12.57 11.72
N GLY A 37 -1.43 11.58 12.46
CA GLY A 37 -0.75 11.04 13.63
C GLY A 37 0.62 10.43 13.32
N ALA A 38 0.81 9.84 12.14
CA ALA A 38 2.11 9.34 11.71
C ALA A 38 3.12 10.47 11.49
N PHE A 39 2.73 11.57 10.84
CA PHE A 39 3.60 12.73 10.65
C PHE A 39 3.85 13.52 11.94
N GLU A 40 2.88 13.60 12.85
CA GLU A 40 3.08 14.12 14.21
C GLU A 40 4.17 13.32 14.95
N LYS A 41 4.22 12.00 14.71
CA LYS A 41 5.26 11.10 15.23
C LYS A 41 6.56 11.10 14.42
N LYS A 42 6.75 12.08 13.51
CA LYS A 42 7.95 12.27 12.69
C LYS A 42 8.22 11.11 11.72
N ALA A 43 7.19 10.41 11.24
CA ALA A 43 7.33 9.55 10.08
C ALA A 43 7.81 10.37 8.87
N MET A 44 8.69 9.81 8.05
CA MET A 44 9.25 10.53 6.89
C MET A 44 8.38 10.42 5.66
N GLN A 45 7.85 9.21 5.38
CA GLN A 45 7.09 8.93 4.18
C GLN A 45 6.08 7.80 4.45
N LEU A 46 4.89 7.94 3.87
CA LEU A 46 3.82 6.93 3.89
C LEU A 46 3.33 6.72 2.46
N GLN A 47 3.12 5.47 2.07
CA GLN A 47 2.45 5.13 0.82
C GLN A 47 1.48 3.97 1.01
N PHE A 48 0.38 4.05 0.27
CA PHE A 48 -0.74 3.14 0.43
C PHE A 48 -1.00 2.36 -0.86
N ASN A 49 -1.25 1.07 -0.71
CA ASN A 49 -2.06 0.32 -1.65
C ASN A 49 -3.47 0.23 -1.07
N ILE A 50 -4.48 0.62 -1.85
CA ILE A 50 -5.90 0.46 -1.52
C ILE A 50 -6.47 -0.56 -2.48
N VAL A 51 -6.25 -1.84 -2.17
CA VAL A 51 -6.59 -2.97 -3.04
C VAL A 51 -6.72 -4.22 -2.17
N SER A 52 -7.67 -5.10 -2.50
CA SER A 52 -7.81 -6.38 -1.78
C SER A 52 -6.78 -7.40 -2.27
N GLY A 53 -6.34 -8.27 -1.36
CA GLY A 53 -5.50 -9.42 -1.69
C GLY A 53 -6.20 -10.38 -2.65
N GLU A 54 -7.53 -10.46 -2.62
CA GLU A 54 -8.31 -11.21 -3.61
C GLU A 54 -8.13 -10.66 -5.02
N THR A 55 -8.23 -9.34 -5.21
CA THR A 55 -7.99 -8.70 -6.51
C THR A 55 -6.59 -8.98 -7.03
N LEU A 56 -5.57 -8.89 -6.17
CA LEU A 56 -4.18 -9.19 -6.56
C LEU A 56 -3.99 -10.68 -6.95
N LYS A 57 -4.62 -11.61 -6.22
CA LYS A 57 -4.58 -13.04 -6.55
C LYS A 57 -5.28 -13.34 -7.89
N LYS A 58 -6.43 -12.69 -8.15
CA LYS A 58 -7.13 -12.78 -9.44
C LYS A 58 -6.31 -12.18 -10.58
N ALA A 59 -5.67 -11.03 -10.35
CA ALA A 59 -4.79 -10.41 -11.33
C ALA A 59 -3.59 -11.30 -11.68
N LYS A 60 -3.05 -12.03 -10.70
CA LYS A 60 -1.96 -12.99 -10.96
C LYS A 60 -2.43 -14.21 -11.74
N SER A 61 -3.63 -14.74 -11.47
CA SER A 61 -4.15 -15.92 -12.17
C SER A 61 -4.76 -15.60 -13.55
N GLN A 62 -5.24 -14.38 -13.75
CA GLN A 62 -5.92 -13.95 -14.98
C GLN A 62 -5.37 -12.60 -15.51
N PRO A 63 -4.06 -12.49 -15.82
CA PRO A 63 -3.40 -11.20 -16.09
C PRO A 63 -4.02 -10.40 -17.24
N ARG A 64 -4.59 -11.07 -18.26
CA ARG A 64 -5.25 -10.39 -19.39
C ARG A 64 -6.47 -9.54 -18.99
N GLN A 65 -7.10 -9.82 -17.86
CA GLN A 65 -8.26 -9.05 -17.36
C GLN A 65 -7.85 -7.86 -16.49
N TYR A 66 -6.56 -7.76 -16.13
CA TYR A 66 -6.05 -6.79 -15.16
C TYR A 66 -4.82 -6.02 -15.70
N THR A 67 -4.76 -5.81 -17.02
CA THR A 67 -3.61 -5.17 -17.69
C THR A 67 -3.40 -3.72 -17.27
N ASP A 68 -4.44 -3.07 -16.75
CA ASP A 68 -4.44 -1.69 -16.26
C ASP A 68 -4.31 -1.60 -14.73
N LEU A 69 -4.19 -2.72 -14.01
CA LEU A 69 -4.06 -2.73 -12.56
C LEU A 69 -2.70 -2.18 -12.14
N ILE A 70 -2.68 -0.97 -11.58
CA ILE A 70 -1.48 -0.32 -11.04
C ILE A 70 -1.39 -0.56 -9.54
N VAL A 71 -0.20 -0.93 -9.06
CA VAL A 71 0.09 -1.12 -7.63
C VAL A 71 1.30 -0.31 -7.19
N ARG A 72 1.35 0.02 -5.90
CA ARG A 72 2.52 0.61 -5.26
C ARG A 72 3.52 -0.47 -4.86
N VAL A 73 4.78 -0.33 -5.28
CA VAL A 73 5.84 -1.32 -5.00
C VAL A 73 6.71 -0.84 -3.82
N ALA A 74 7.66 0.04 -4.10
CA ALA A 74 8.52 0.69 -3.11
C ALA A 74 9.04 2.02 -3.67
N GLY A 75 8.23 3.07 -3.59
CA GLY A 75 8.64 4.42 -4.01
C GLY A 75 8.20 4.77 -5.43
N TYR A 76 7.74 3.78 -6.18
CA TYR A 76 7.12 3.92 -7.50
C TYR A 76 5.86 3.05 -7.60
N SER A 77 5.08 3.29 -8.66
CA SER A 77 3.93 2.48 -9.04
C SER A 77 4.19 1.80 -10.38
N GLY A 78 3.66 0.61 -10.59
CA GLY A 78 3.80 -0.14 -11.84
C GLY A 78 2.59 -1.01 -12.11
N TYR A 79 2.44 -1.47 -13.36
CA TYR A 79 1.42 -2.43 -13.73
C TYR A 79 1.71 -3.77 -13.07
N PHE A 80 0.75 -4.28 -12.30
CA PHE A 80 0.92 -5.49 -11.50
C PHE A 80 1.31 -6.69 -12.37
N VAL A 81 0.72 -6.81 -13.56
CA VAL A 81 0.95 -7.91 -14.49
C VAL A 81 2.35 -7.89 -15.13
N ASP A 82 3.02 -6.74 -15.14
CA ASP A 82 4.38 -6.57 -15.66
C ASP A 82 5.45 -6.85 -14.60
N LEU A 83 5.06 -7.01 -13.33
CA LEU A 83 5.97 -7.33 -12.24
C LEU A 83 6.37 -8.81 -12.29
N CYS A 84 7.60 -9.12 -11.87
CA CYS A 84 8.02 -10.51 -11.76
C CYS A 84 7.19 -11.25 -10.68
N PRO A 85 7.00 -12.58 -10.81
CA PRO A 85 6.14 -13.35 -9.92
C PRO A 85 6.46 -13.19 -8.43
N ASP A 86 7.74 -13.06 -8.09
CA ASP A 86 8.20 -12.90 -6.70
C ASP A 86 7.78 -11.53 -6.12
N VAL A 87 7.83 -10.47 -6.92
CA VAL A 87 7.38 -9.14 -6.50
C VAL A 87 5.86 -9.10 -6.38
N GLN A 88 5.14 -9.79 -7.26
CA GLN A 88 3.68 -9.95 -7.12
C GLN A 88 3.34 -10.65 -5.81
N ASP A 89 4.06 -11.72 -5.47
CA ASP A 89 3.85 -12.46 -4.22
C ASP A 89 4.21 -11.65 -2.98
N ASP A 90 5.28 -10.86 -3.01
CA ASP A 90 5.62 -9.91 -1.93
C ASP A 90 4.45 -8.95 -1.68
N ILE A 91 3.91 -8.32 -2.73
CA ILE A 91 2.81 -7.36 -2.60
C ILE A 91 1.52 -8.04 -2.09
N ILE A 92 1.24 -9.26 -2.56
CA ILE A 92 0.12 -10.07 -2.07
C ILE A 92 0.29 -10.40 -0.57
N ALA A 93 1.49 -10.80 -0.16
CA ALA A 93 1.80 -11.25 1.20
C ALA A 93 1.83 -10.12 2.25
N ARG A 94 2.01 -8.86 1.83
CA ARG A 94 1.92 -7.70 2.74
C ARG A 94 0.62 -7.73 3.53
N THR A 95 0.69 -7.42 4.82
CA THR A 95 -0.46 -7.35 5.71
C THR A 95 -1.54 -6.43 5.15
N GLU A 96 -2.78 -6.90 5.16
CA GLU A 96 -3.96 -6.16 4.76
C GLU A 96 -4.70 -5.68 6.00
N HIS A 97 -4.89 -4.36 6.12
CA HIS A 97 -5.57 -3.75 7.26
C HIS A 97 -7.00 -3.33 6.92
N ALA A 98 -7.95 -3.64 7.81
CA ALA A 98 -9.28 -3.03 7.86
C ALA A 98 -9.26 -1.94 8.96
N LEU A 99 -9.67 -0.71 8.64
CA LEU A 99 -9.65 0.46 9.53
C LEU A 99 -11.04 0.84 10.04
#